data_AF-A0A8T3QZX9-F1
#
_entry.id   AF-A0A8T3QZX9-F1
#
_cell.length_a   1.000
_cell.length_b   1.000
_cell.length_c   1.000
_cell.angle_alpha   90.00
_cell.angle_beta   90.00
_cell.angle_gamma   90.00
#
_symmetry.space_group_name_H-M   'P 1'
#
loop_
_entity.id
_entity.type
_entity.pdbx_description
1 polymer ?
#
loop_
_entity_poly.entity_id
_entity_poly.type
_entity_poly.pdbx_seq_one_letter_code
_entity_poly.pdbx_strand_id
1 'polypeptide(L)'
;MPAPLVVQKFGGSSVAGADRIKRVARRIARERAAGNDLVVVVSAMGDTTDELLGLAAAITDDPDPRELDVLLATGEHQSATLLSMALHAIGVPAISLTGPQAGITTDGTYGRARIAGIEPRRVRAELGGGKVVIVAGFQGQSSAASADQEITTLGRGGSDTTAVALAAALQAARCQVFTDVRGIYTADPRLVPNARQLPVIGYEEMLELAHQGAQVMQVRAVELGWVNGVVIEVLSSFEDAPGTLIKEDPLVEQRNKVRGLAHDRNVAKVTVVAVPDRPGIARAIFDPLAAA
;
A
#
# COMPACT_ATOMS: atom_id res chain seq x y z
N MET A 1 1.60 -30.32 -2.80
CA MET A 1 1.48 -29.19 -1.87
C MET A 1 0.58 -28.15 -2.53
N PRO A 2 -0.31 -27.46 -1.81
CA PRO A 2 -1.09 -26.37 -2.40
C PRO A 2 -0.16 -25.33 -3.03
N ALA A 3 -0.60 -24.70 -4.13
CA ALA A 3 0.14 -23.63 -4.77
C ALA A 3 0.41 -22.51 -3.75
N PRO A 4 1.65 -21.99 -3.65
CA PRO A 4 1.93 -20.87 -2.77
C PRO A 4 1.14 -19.65 -3.27
N LEU A 5 0.43 -19.00 -2.35
CA LEU A 5 -0.28 -17.75 -2.63
C LEU A 5 0.67 -16.57 -2.51
N VAL A 6 0.72 -15.73 -3.53
CA VAL A 6 1.48 -14.48 -3.54
C VAL A 6 0.53 -13.31 -3.75
N VAL A 7 0.65 -12.28 -2.91
CA VAL A 7 -0.03 -11.01 -3.13
C VAL A 7 0.94 -10.07 -3.83
N GLN A 8 0.55 -9.45 -4.94
CA GLN A 8 1.36 -8.48 -5.66
C GLN A 8 0.66 -7.13 -5.70
N LYS A 9 1.33 -6.05 -5.31
CA LYS A 9 0.82 -4.69 -5.45
C LYS A 9 1.57 -3.97 -6.56
N PHE A 10 0.84 -3.28 -7.43
CA PHE A 10 1.41 -2.40 -8.46
C PHE A 10 0.99 -0.95 -8.16
N GLY A 11 1.97 -0.06 -8.01
CA GLY A 11 1.74 1.38 -7.82
C GLY A 11 1.25 2.07 -9.10
N GLY A 12 0.82 3.33 -8.98
CA GLY A 12 0.24 4.07 -10.10
C GLY A 12 1.20 4.23 -11.29
N SER A 13 2.49 4.45 -11.03
CA SER A 13 3.53 4.49 -12.06
C SER A 13 3.69 3.14 -12.79
N SER A 14 3.44 2.01 -12.11
CA SER A 14 3.49 0.67 -12.67
C SER A 14 2.35 0.38 -13.65
N VAL A 15 1.23 1.09 -13.52
CA VAL A 15 0.02 0.93 -14.35
C VAL A 15 -0.33 2.20 -15.15
N ALA A 16 0.59 3.16 -15.26
CA ALA A 16 0.39 4.40 -16.00
C ALA A 16 0.29 4.16 -17.51
N GLY A 17 -0.92 3.86 -17.99
CA GLY A 17 -1.26 3.66 -19.39
C GLY A 17 -1.23 2.20 -19.87
N ALA A 18 -1.80 1.99 -21.06
CA ALA A 18 -2.06 0.66 -21.61
C ALA A 18 -0.81 -0.22 -21.74
N ASP A 19 0.33 0.33 -22.17
CA ASP A 19 1.56 -0.45 -22.34
C ASP A 19 2.14 -0.92 -21.01
N ARG A 20 2.01 -0.11 -19.95
CA ARG A 20 2.45 -0.51 -18.61
C ARG A 20 1.55 -1.61 -18.05
N ILE A 21 0.23 -1.46 -18.21
CA ILE A 21 -0.75 -2.49 -17.84
C ILE A 21 -0.47 -3.81 -18.58
N LYS A 22 -0.19 -3.78 -19.89
CA LYS A 22 0.20 -4.98 -20.65
C LYS A 22 1.48 -5.62 -20.13
N ARG A 23 2.47 -4.83 -19.69
CA ARG A 23 3.70 -5.36 -19.07
C ARG A 23 3.41 -6.03 -17.73
N VAL A 24 2.58 -5.41 -16.89
CA VAL A 24 2.12 -5.98 -15.61
C VAL A 24 1.37 -7.30 -15.85
N ALA A 25 0.44 -7.33 -16.82
CA ALA A 25 -0.28 -8.54 -17.19
C ALA A 25 0.65 -9.69 -17.60
N ARG A 26 1.69 -9.41 -18.41
CA ARG A 26 2.71 -10.43 -18.77
C ARG A 26 3.52 -10.90 -17.56
N ARG A 27 3.82 -10.03 -16.60
CA ARG A 27 4.53 -10.42 -15.35
C ARG A 27 3.67 -11.36 -14.51
N ILE A 28 2.40 -11.02 -14.31
CA ILE A 28 1.42 -11.85 -13.61
C ILE A 28 1.27 -13.21 -14.29
N ALA A 29 1.19 -13.23 -15.63
CA ALA A 29 1.11 -14.47 -16.40
C ALA A 29 2.33 -15.39 -16.16
N ARG A 30 3.53 -14.82 -16.08
CA ARG A 30 4.75 -15.59 -15.76
C ARG A 30 4.72 -16.15 -14.34
N GLU A 31 4.35 -15.34 -13.35
CA GLU A 31 4.29 -15.78 -11.95
C GLU A 31 3.23 -16.90 -11.75
N ARG A 32 2.10 -16.79 -12.45
CA ARG A 32 1.08 -17.84 -12.48
C ARG A 32 1.58 -19.12 -13.17
N ALA A 33 2.29 -18.98 -14.30
CA ALA A 33 2.89 -20.12 -15.00
C ALA A 33 3.95 -20.85 -14.16
N ALA A 34 4.58 -20.16 -13.20
CA ALA A 34 5.46 -20.76 -12.21
C ALA A 34 4.72 -21.53 -11.09
N GLY A 35 3.38 -21.59 -11.14
CA GLY A 35 2.56 -22.38 -10.22
C GLY A 35 2.11 -21.66 -8.96
N ASN A 36 2.15 -20.32 -8.94
CA ASN A 36 1.65 -19.52 -7.82
C ASN A 36 0.19 -19.10 -8.04
N ASP A 37 -0.59 -19.12 -6.95
CA ASP A 37 -1.88 -18.43 -6.91
C ASP A 37 -1.65 -16.94 -6.65
N LEU A 38 -2.46 -16.07 -7.29
CA LEU A 38 -2.20 -14.63 -7.31
C LEU A 38 -3.41 -13.80 -6.95
N VAL A 39 -3.21 -12.95 -5.94
CA VAL A 39 -4.04 -11.77 -5.69
C VAL A 39 -3.22 -10.52 -6.02
N VAL A 40 -3.76 -9.67 -6.87
CA VAL A 40 -3.08 -8.49 -7.39
C VAL A 40 -3.81 -7.24 -6.89
N VAL A 41 -3.13 -6.35 -6.19
CA VAL A 41 -3.66 -5.05 -5.77
C VAL A 41 -3.13 -3.97 -6.71
N VAL A 42 -3.99 -3.08 -7.16
CA VAL A 42 -3.61 -1.96 -8.04
C VAL A 42 -4.03 -0.62 -7.45
N SER A 43 -3.19 0.39 -7.66
CA SER A 43 -3.51 1.81 -7.44
C SER A 43 -4.08 2.44 -8.71
N ALA A 44 -4.69 3.63 -8.61
CA ALA A 44 -5.07 4.43 -9.76
C ALA A 44 -3.89 4.66 -10.74
N MET A 45 -4.20 4.87 -12.02
CA MET A 45 -3.20 4.97 -13.08
C MET A 45 -2.42 6.29 -13.01
N GLY A 46 -1.08 6.24 -12.97
CA GLY A 46 -0.26 7.46 -12.99
C GLY A 46 -0.68 8.47 -11.92
N ASP A 47 -1.04 9.67 -12.37
CA ASP A 47 -1.40 10.80 -11.51
C ASP A 47 -2.94 10.97 -11.37
N THR A 48 -3.73 9.97 -11.79
CA THR A 48 -5.20 10.05 -11.80
C THR A 48 -5.81 10.42 -10.44
N THR A 49 -5.25 9.96 -9.32
CA THR A 49 -5.74 10.36 -7.98
C THR A 49 -5.60 11.87 -7.78
N ASP A 50 -4.46 12.46 -8.15
CA ASP A 50 -4.23 13.89 -8.01
C ASP A 50 -5.05 14.70 -9.04
N GLU A 51 -5.29 14.16 -10.24
CA GLU A 51 -6.22 14.76 -11.23
C GLU A 51 -7.66 14.81 -10.69
N LEU A 52 -8.14 13.73 -10.06
CA LEU A 52 -9.48 13.67 -9.46
C LEU A 52 -9.61 14.65 -8.28
N LEU A 53 -8.58 14.77 -7.44
CA LEU A 53 -8.52 15.79 -6.38
C LEU A 53 -8.57 17.20 -6.97
N GLY A 54 -7.83 17.45 -8.06
CA GLY A 54 -7.85 18.74 -8.77
C GLY A 54 -9.22 19.09 -9.34
N LEU A 55 -9.94 18.10 -9.88
CA LEU A 55 -11.31 18.29 -10.37
C LEU A 55 -12.29 18.62 -9.23
N ALA A 56 -12.20 17.93 -8.08
CA ALA A 56 -13.03 18.22 -6.92
C ALA A 56 -12.77 19.65 -6.40
N ALA A 57 -11.51 20.05 -6.29
CA ALA A 57 -11.11 21.39 -5.86
C ALA A 57 -11.56 22.49 -6.84
N ALA A 58 -11.67 22.18 -8.13
CA ALA A 58 -12.21 23.12 -9.12
C ALA A 58 -13.73 23.34 -8.99
N ILE A 59 -14.44 22.47 -8.26
CA ILE A 59 -15.88 22.55 -8.02
C ILE A 59 -16.17 23.26 -6.68
N THR A 60 -15.43 22.90 -5.62
CA THR A 60 -15.61 23.45 -4.27
C THR A 60 -14.31 23.36 -3.45
N ASP A 61 -14.09 24.34 -2.58
CA ASP A 61 -12.99 24.34 -1.60
C ASP A 61 -13.28 23.44 -0.39
N ASP A 62 -14.54 23.04 -0.21
CA ASP A 62 -15.00 22.17 0.88
C ASP A 62 -15.81 20.99 0.32
N PRO A 63 -15.16 20.01 -0.34
CA PRO A 63 -15.84 18.84 -0.86
C PRO A 63 -16.32 17.94 0.27
N ASP A 64 -17.55 17.41 0.16
CA ASP A 64 -18.04 16.40 1.10
C ASP A 64 -17.09 15.19 1.13
N PRO A 65 -16.54 14.81 2.30
CA PRO A 65 -15.55 13.72 2.39
C PRO A 65 -16.05 12.36 1.88
N ARG A 66 -17.35 12.08 2.03
CA ARG A 66 -17.96 10.84 1.55
C ARG A 66 -17.99 10.81 0.02
N GLU A 67 -18.39 11.90 -0.62
CA GLU A 67 -18.37 12.01 -2.09
C GLU A 67 -16.95 11.98 -2.65
N LEU A 68 -15.99 12.56 -1.92
CA LEU A 68 -14.58 12.50 -2.31
C LEU A 68 -14.04 11.07 -2.29
N ASP A 69 -14.38 10.27 -1.28
CA ASP A 69 -13.99 8.86 -1.20
C ASP A 69 -14.56 8.05 -2.37
N VAL A 70 -15.82 8.28 -2.72
CA VAL A 70 -16.48 7.66 -3.89
C VAL A 70 -15.76 8.06 -5.18
N LEU A 71 -15.45 9.35 -5.37
CA LEU A 71 -14.74 9.86 -6.54
C LEU A 71 -13.37 9.21 -6.69
N LEU A 72 -12.57 9.21 -5.63
CA LEU A 72 -11.20 8.70 -5.67
C LEU A 72 -11.17 7.19 -6.00
N ALA A 73 -12.07 6.40 -5.40
CA ALA A 73 -12.18 4.96 -5.65
C ALA A 73 -12.40 4.61 -7.14
N THR A 74 -12.93 5.54 -7.95
CA THR A 74 -13.09 5.32 -9.39
C THR A 74 -11.77 5.14 -10.12
N GLY A 75 -10.66 5.73 -9.64
CA GLY A 75 -9.34 5.59 -10.24
C GLY A 75 -8.81 4.15 -10.14
N GLU A 76 -8.94 3.54 -8.97
CA GLU A 76 -8.56 2.15 -8.73
C GLU A 76 -9.47 1.18 -9.49
N HIS A 77 -10.78 1.48 -9.61
CA HIS A 77 -11.68 0.68 -10.43
C HIS A 77 -11.24 0.61 -11.91
N GLN A 78 -10.85 1.75 -12.49
CA GLN A 78 -10.36 1.80 -13.87
C GLN A 78 -9.11 0.92 -14.04
N SER A 79 -8.11 1.08 -13.17
CA SER A 79 -6.87 0.28 -13.25
C SER A 79 -7.12 -1.23 -13.11
N ALA A 80 -7.98 -1.64 -12.17
CA ALA A 80 -8.27 -3.05 -11.90
C ALA A 80 -8.99 -3.72 -13.06
N THR A 81 -9.98 -3.03 -13.63
CA THR A 81 -10.75 -3.54 -14.77
C THR A 81 -9.90 -3.62 -16.03
N LEU A 82 -9.09 -2.60 -16.33
CA LEU A 82 -8.18 -2.60 -17.47
C LEU A 82 -7.11 -3.70 -17.36
N LEU A 83 -6.57 -3.94 -16.17
CA LEU A 83 -5.64 -5.05 -15.96
C LEU A 83 -6.31 -6.42 -16.16
N SER A 84 -7.56 -6.58 -15.71
CA SER A 84 -8.35 -7.80 -15.94
C SER A 84 -8.53 -8.05 -17.44
N MET A 85 -8.92 -7.03 -18.20
CA MET A 85 -9.06 -7.11 -19.66
C MET A 85 -7.72 -7.47 -20.34
N ALA A 86 -6.60 -6.90 -19.88
CA ALA A 86 -5.28 -7.21 -20.41
C ALA A 86 -4.86 -8.66 -20.14
N LEU A 87 -5.21 -9.23 -18.98
CA LEU A 87 -4.99 -10.65 -18.68
C LEU A 87 -5.87 -11.56 -19.55
N HIS A 88 -7.15 -11.20 -19.75
CA HIS A 88 -8.04 -11.94 -20.65
C HIS A 88 -7.51 -11.95 -22.08
N ALA A 89 -6.99 -10.83 -22.57
CA ALA A 89 -6.42 -10.71 -23.92
C ALA A 89 -5.22 -11.64 -24.17
N ILE A 90 -4.53 -12.09 -23.11
CA ILE A 90 -3.43 -13.06 -23.19
C ILE A 90 -3.82 -14.45 -22.68
N GLY A 91 -5.11 -14.73 -22.56
CA GLY A 91 -5.64 -16.06 -22.21
C GLY A 91 -5.52 -16.42 -20.73
N VAL A 92 -5.29 -15.46 -19.83
CA VAL A 92 -5.20 -15.71 -18.38
C VAL A 92 -6.55 -15.40 -17.72
N PRO A 93 -7.24 -16.41 -17.14
CA PRO A 93 -8.46 -16.18 -16.37
C PRO A 93 -8.22 -15.24 -15.20
N ALA A 94 -8.95 -14.12 -15.17
CA ALA A 94 -8.83 -13.10 -14.14
C ALA A 94 -10.19 -12.49 -13.78
N ILE A 95 -10.29 -11.87 -12.61
CA ILE A 95 -11.46 -11.12 -12.17
C ILE A 95 -11.03 -9.89 -11.37
N SER A 96 -11.62 -8.73 -11.65
CA SER A 96 -11.47 -7.52 -10.84
C SER A 96 -12.54 -7.44 -9.76
N LEU A 97 -12.16 -7.10 -8.54
CA LEU A 97 -13.02 -6.88 -7.38
C LEU A 97 -12.75 -5.49 -6.79
N THR A 98 -13.80 -4.83 -6.30
CA THR A 98 -13.65 -3.64 -5.46
C THR A 98 -13.18 -4.04 -4.05
N GLY A 99 -12.69 -3.07 -3.26
CA GLY A 99 -12.34 -3.32 -1.84
C GLY A 99 -13.47 -3.99 -1.04
N PRO A 100 -14.72 -3.48 -1.10
CA PRO A 100 -15.88 -4.14 -0.50
C PRO A 100 -16.11 -5.58 -1.00
N GLN A 101 -16.00 -5.82 -2.31
CA GLN A 101 -16.15 -7.16 -2.89
C GLN A 101 -15.03 -8.12 -2.51
N ALA A 102 -13.84 -7.59 -2.17
CA ALA A 102 -12.72 -8.34 -1.61
C ALA A 102 -12.86 -8.58 -0.10
N GLY A 103 -13.91 -8.04 0.54
CA GLY A 103 -14.25 -8.25 1.94
C GLY A 103 -13.55 -7.30 2.91
N ILE A 104 -13.10 -6.13 2.44
CA ILE A 104 -12.40 -5.14 3.26
C ILE A 104 -13.41 -4.23 3.97
N THR A 105 -13.45 -4.29 5.30
CA THR A 105 -14.26 -3.40 6.13
C THR A 105 -13.40 -2.39 6.88
N THR A 106 -13.98 -1.23 7.17
CA THR A 106 -13.29 -0.08 7.77
C THR A 106 -14.08 0.55 8.92
N ASP A 107 -13.42 1.43 9.65
CA ASP A 107 -13.99 2.23 10.74
C ASP A 107 -14.97 3.34 10.31
N GLY A 108 -15.13 3.57 8.99
CA GLY A 108 -16.06 4.58 8.46
C GLY A 108 -15.50 6.01 8.40
N THR A 109 -14.23 6.24 8.76
CA THR A 109 -13.65 7.59 8.72
C THR A 109 -13.23 7.95 7.29
N TYR A 110 -14.02 8.76 6.58
CA TYR A 110 -13.71 9.15 5.20
C TYR A 110 -12.34 9.81 5.02
N GLY A 111 -11.69 9.54 3.89
CA GLY A 111 -10.37 10.05 3.50
C GLY A 111 -9.16 9.42 4.21
N ARG A 112 -9.36 8.73 5.35
CA ARG A 112 -8.28 8.17 6.18
C ARG A 112 -8.70 6.95 7.00
N ALA A 113 -9.61 6.15 6.46
CA ALA A 113 -10.20 5.04 7.16
C ALA A 113 -9.15 3.99 7.59
N ARG A 114 -9.42 3.32 8.71
CA ARG A 114 -8.63 2.17 9.16
C ARG A 114 -9.35 0.88 8.84
N ILE A 115 -8.59 -0.14 8.40
CA ILE A 115 -9.13 -1.47 8.16
C ILE A 115 -9.57 -2.04 9.52
N ALA A 116 -10.86 -2.31 9.65
CA ALA A 116 -11.47 -2.93 10.83
C ALA A 116 -11.47 -4.46 10.74
N GLY A 117 -11.54 -5.01 9.52
CA GLY A 117 -11.49 -6.44 9.27
C GLY A 117 -11.38 -6.77 7.79
N ILE A 118 -10.97 -8.01 7.50
CA ILE A 118 -10.95 -8.55 6.14
C ILE A 118 -11.53 -9.96 6.16
N GLU A 119 -12.61 -10.16 5.40
CA GLU A 119 -13.28 -11.45 5.22
C GLU A 119 -13.27 -11.82 3.72
N PRO A 120 -12.18 -12.40 3.21
CA PRO A 120 -11.91 -12.47 1.77
C PRO A 120 -12.59 -13.68 1.11
N ARG A 121 -13.87 -13.94 1.42
CA ARG A 121 -14.62 -15.13 0.94
C ARG A 121 -14.67 -15.19 -0.58
N ARG A 122 -15.02 -14.08 -1.23
CA ARG A 122 -15.08 -14.00 -2.70
C ARG A 122 -13.70 -14.19 -3.32
N VAL A 123 -12.65 -13.61 -2.72
CA VAL A 123 -11.27 -13.79 -3.19
C VAL A 123 -10.89 -15.27 -3.16
N ARG A 124 -11.14 -15.97 -2.03
CA ARG A 124 -10.85 -17.40 -1.89
C ARG A 124 -11.63 -18.25 -2.90
N ALA A 125 -12.91 -17.95 -3.13
CA ALA A 125 -13.73 -18.66 -4.11
C ALA A 125 -13.21 -18.52 -5.55
N GLU A 126 -12.83 -17.31 -5.95
CA GLU A 126 -12.31 -17.04 -7.30
C GLU A 126 -10.91 -17.63 -7.51
N LEU A 127 -10.05 -17.61 -6.49
CA LEU A 127 -8.77 -18.34 -6.49
C LEU A 127 -9.00 -19.86 -6.65
N GLY A 128 -9.96 -20.43 -5.93
CA GLY A 128 -10.33 -21.85 -6.07
C GLY A 128 -10.88 -22.21 -7.45
N GLY A 129 -11.43 -21.23 -8.18
CA GLY A 129 -11.79 -21.34 -9.59
C GLY A 129 -10.61 -21.17 -10.57
N GLY A 130 -9.37 -21.06 -10.07
CA GLY A 130 -8.16 -20.89 -10.85
C GLY A 130 -8.04 -19.53 -11.52
N LYS A 131 -8.61 -18.46 -10.95
CA LYS A 131 -8.48 -17.10 -11.50
C LYS A 131 -7.40 -16.30 -10.78
N VAL A 132 -6.78 -15.36 -11.49
CA VAL A 132 -6.06 -14.25 -10.85
C VAL A 132 -7.10 -13.27 -10.33
N VAL A 133 -7.05 -12.95 -9.03
CA VAL A 133 -7.97 -11.96 -8.44
C VAL A 133 -7.28 -10.61 -8.39
N ILE A 134 -7.85 -9.60 -9.05
CA ILE A 134 -7.35 -8.23 -9.03
C ILE A 134 -8.24 -7.42 -8.10
N VAL A 135 -7.68 -6.79 -7.08
CA VAL A 135 -8.39 -5.95 -6.12
C VAL A 135 -8.03 -4.49 -6.37
N ALA A 136 -9.06 -3.66 -6.56
CA ALA A 136 -8.91 -2.22 -6.53
C ALA A 136 -8.50 -1.81 -5.09
N GLY A 137 -7.25 -1.41 -4.90
CA GLY A 137 -6.69 -1.10 -3.58
C GLY A 137 -7.23 0.21 -3.02
N PHE A 138 -6.63 0.69 -1.91
CA PHE A 138 -6.92 2.01 -1.32
C PHE A 138 -8.33 2.22 -0.75
N GLN A 139 -9.30 1.36 -1.08
CA GLN A 139 -10.70 1.49 -0.66
C GLN A 139 -11.19 0.30 0.16
N GLY A 140 -12.29 0.50 0.89
CA GLY A 140 -13.05 -0.51 1.61
C GLY A 140 -14.51 -0.11 1.76
N GLN A 141 -15.21 -0.77 2.68
CA GLN A 141 -16.57 -0.42 3.07
C GLN A 141 -16.62 -0.05 4.55
N SER A 142 -17.44 0.92 4.94
CA SER A 142 -17.76 1.14 6.36
C SER A 142 -18.45 -0.11 6.97
N SER A 143 -18.10 -0.46 8.21
CA SER A 143 -18.66 -1.65 8.87
C SER A 143 -20.16 -1.49 9.17
N ALA A 144 -20.89 -2.60 9.33
CA ALA A 144 -22.33 -2.59 9.64
C ALA A 144 -22.72 -1.89 10.97
N ALA A 145 -21.75 -1.52 11.82
CA ALA A 145 -22.00 -0.72 13.02
C ALA A 145 -22.25 0.76 12.72
N SER A 146 -21.79 1.27 11.57
CA SER A 146 -22.28 2.50 10.96
C SER A 146 -23.47 2.13 10.06
N ALA A 147 -24.58 2.83 10.19
CA ALA A 147 -25.86 2.48 9.56
C ALA A 147 -25.82 2.35 8.02
N ASP A 148 -24.77 2.86 7.36
CA ASP A 148 -24.63 2.90 5.92
C ASP A 148 -23.40 2.11 5.43
N GLN A 149 -23.58 1.39 4.32
CA GLN A 149 -22.62 0.49 3.67
C GLN A 149 -21.77 1.25 2.63
N GLU A 150 -21.11 2.31 3.06
CA GLU A 150 -20.47 3.30 2.19
C GLU A 150 -19.03 2.95 1.80
N ILE A 151 -18.61 3.44 0.63
CA ILE A 151 -17.22 3.37 0.19
C ILE A 151 -16.39 4.32 1.04
N THR A 152 -15.26 3.81 1.54
CA THR A 152 -14.28 4.61 2.27
C THR A 152 -12.89 4.41 1.69
N THR A 153 -12.04 5.42 1.83
CA THR A 153 -10.65 5.37 1.41
C THR A 153 -9.70 5.31 2.60
N LEU A 154 -8.56 4.65 2.42
CA LEU A 154 -7.57 4.39 3.47
C LEU A 154 -6.53 5.50 3.62
N GLY A 155 -6.65 6.58 2.84
CA GLY A 155 -5.66 7.66 2.77
C GLY A 155 -4.43 7.33 1.92
N ARG A 156 -3.50 8.28 1.80
CA ARG A 156 -2.31 8.15 0.93
C ARG A 156 -1.50 6.89 1.26
N GLY A 157 -1.12 6.16 0.20
CA GLY A 157 -0.43 4.87 0.31
C GLY A 157 -1.34 3.69 0.70
N GLY A 158 -2.66 3.89 0.74
CA GLY A 158 -3.63 2.88 1.16
C GLY A 158 -3.57 1.57 0.36
N SER A 159 -3.15 1.58 -0.91
CA SER A 159 -2.99 0.35 -1.69
C SER A 159 -1.91 -0.59 -1.14
N ASP A 160 -0.83 -0.06 -0.54
CA ASP A 160 0.20 -0.90 0.13
C ASP A 160 -0.42 -1.58 1.37
N THR A 161 -1.17 -0.80 2.16
CA THR A 161 -1.92 -1.30 3.32
C THR A 161 -2.91 -2.39 2.91
N THR A 162 -3.68 -2.18 1.83
CA THR A 162 -4.60 -3.18 1.27
C THR A 162 -3.87 -4.48 0.93
N ALA A 163 -2.72 -4.41 0.26
CA ALA A 163 -1.98 -5.58 -0.17
C ALA A 163 -1.44 -6.41 1.01
N VAL A 164 -0.81 -5.75 1.98
CA VAL A 164 -0.28 -6.46 3.17
C VAL A 164 -1.42 -7.02 4.02
N ALA A 165 -2.52 -6.29 4.18
CA ALA A 165 -3.67 -6.77 4.93
C ALA A 165 -4.34 -7.99 4.26
N LEU A 166 -4.48 -7.99 2.93
CA LEU A 166 -4.96 -9.16 2.19
C LEU A 166 -3.99 -10.34 2.31
N ALA A 167 -2.68 -10.09 2.24
CA ALA A 167 -1.67 -11.13 2.43
C ALA A 167 -1.78 -11.79 3.82
N ALA A 168 -1.96 -10.99 4.87
CA ALA A 168 -2.21 -11.48 6.23
C ALA A 168 -3.50 -12.32 6.30
N ALA A 169 -4.63 -11.77 5.84
CA ALA A 169 -5.94 -12.41 5.90
C ALA A 169 -6.04 -13.70 5.07
N LEU A 170 -5.26 -13.80 4.00
CA LEU A 170 -5.20 -14.97 3.12
C LEU A 170 -4.07 -15.95 3.48
N GLN A 171 -3.23 -15.61 4.47
CA GLN A 171 -2.04 -16.38 4.84
C GLN A 171 -1.10 -16.61 3.64
N ALA A 172 -0.87 -15.55 2.86
CA ALA A 172 0.00 -15.59 1.69
C ALA A 172 1.46 -15.85 2.10
N ALA A 173 2.21 -16.52 1.23
CA ALA A 173 3.61 -16.83 1.46
C ALA A 173 4.50 -15.57 1.48
N ARG A 174 4.13 -14.55 0.70
CA ARG A 174 4.77 -13.22 0.66
C ARG A 174 3.86 -12.18 0.04
N CYS A 175 4.11 -10.92 0.36
CA CYS A 175 3.52 -9.74 -0.29
C CYS A 175 4.60 -9.00 -1.09
N GLN A 176 4.45 -8.93 -2.40
CA GLN A 176 5.36 -8.21 -3.30
C GLN A 176 4.81 -6.82 -3.58
N VAL A 177 5.60 -5.78 -3.34
CA VAL A 177 5.25 -4.39 -3.63
C VAL A 177 6.12 -3.89 -4.78
N PHE A 178 5.50 -3.79 -5.95
CA PHE A 178 6.11 -3.26 -7.16
C PHE A 178 5.96 -1.75 -7.23
N THR A 179 7.10 -1.07 -7.28
CA THR A 179 7.22 0.39 -7.31
C THR A 179 8.20 0.83 -8.40
N ASP A 180 8.61 2.10 -8.40
CA ASP A 180 9.55 2.71 -9.34
C ASP A 180 11.01 2.65 -8.89
N VAL A 181 11.26 2.29 -7.65
CA VAL A 181 12.60 2.00 -7.11
C VAL A 181 12.89 0.50 -7.09
N ARG A 182 14.18 0.14 -7.18
CA ARG A 182 14.62 -1.27 -7.17
C ARG A 182 14.45 -1.99 -5.84
N GLY A 183 14.33 -1.23 -4.76
CA GLY A 183 14.23 -1.71 -3.40
C GLY A 183 14.52 -0.58 -2.42
N ILE A 184 14.87 -0.94 -1.19
CA ILE A 184 15.24 0.01 -0.15
C ILE A 184 16.77 0.16 -0.15
N TYR A 185 17.23 1.40 -0.10
CA TYR A 185 18.65 1.74 -0.16
C TYR A 185 19.15 2.25 1.20
N THR A 186 20.46 2.20 1.42
CA THR A 186 21.11 2.74 2.62
C THR A 186 20.91 4.26 2.81
N ALA A 187 20.57 4.99 1.74
CA ALA A 187 20.20 6.41 1.72
C ALA A 187 19.43 6.69 0.42
N ASP A 188 18.82 7.87 0.28
CA ASP A 188 18.20 8.27 -1.00
C ASP A 188 19.28 8.30 -2.11
N PRO A 189 19.20 7.42 -3.14
CA PRO A 189 20.19 7.35 -4.21
C PRO A 189 20.21 8.60 -5.09
N ARG A 190 19.17 9.44 -5.05
CA ARG A 190 19.12 10.74 -5.75
C ARG A 190 20.04 11.77 -5.11
N LEU A 191 20.32 11.63 -3.81
CA LEU A 191 21.20 12.52 -3.05
C LEU A 191 22.57 11.91 -2.78
N VAL A 192 22.64 10.59 -2.60
CA VAL A 192 23.87 9.86 -2.30
C VAL A 192 24.12 8.83 -3.41
N PRO A 193 24.94 9.15 -4.43
CA PRO A 193 25.15 8.27 -5.58
C PRO A 193 25.71 6.88 -5.23
N ASN A 194 26.43 6.77 -4.10
CA ASN A 194 27.02 5.53 -3.61
C ASN A 194 26.09 4.73 -2.69
N ALA A 195 24.81 5.12 -2.56
CA ALA A 195 23.83 4.39 -1.78
C ALA A 195 23.68 2.96 -2.33
N ARG A 196 23.62 1.98 -1.43
CA ARG A 196 23.55 0.56 -1.79
C ARG A 196 22.17 0.02 -1.48
N GLN A 197 21.64 -0.82 -2.36
CA GLN A 197 20.40 -1.54 -2.08
C GLN A 197 20.64 -2.53 -0.92
N LEU A 198 19.72 -2.52 0.04
CA LEU A 198 19.70 -3.50 1.13
C LEU A 198 19.00 -4.77 0.62
N PRO A 199 19.60 -5.97 0.74
CA PRO A 199 18.91 -7.21 0.38
C PRO A 199 17.82 -7.58 1.39
N VAL A 200 18.04 -7.26 2.67
CA VAL A 200 17.12 -7.54 3.78
C VAL A 200 17.14 -6.35 4.75
N ILE A 201 15.97 -6.00 5.28
CA ILE A 201 15.80 -5.05 6.37
C ILE A 201 14.76 -5.58 7.38
N GLY A 202 14.96 -5.31 8.67
CA GLY A 202 14.00 -5.63 9.73
C GLY A 202 12.74 -4.78 9.65
N TYR A 203 11.63 -5.25 10.22
CA TYR A 203 10.40 -4.46 10.30
C TYR A 203 10.59 -3.15 11.08
N GLU A 204 11.23 -3.20 12.26
CA GLU A 204 11.54 -2.01 13.07
C GLU A 204 12.41 -1.01 12.32
N GLU A 205 13.50 -1.48 11.71
CA GLU A 205 14.41 -0.63 10.94
C GLU A 205 13.68 0.05 9.77
N MET A 206 12.80 -0.69 9.09
CA MET A 206 12.00 -0.13 8.00
C MET A 206 10.96 0.86 8.51
N LEU A 207 10.32 0.61 9.65
CA LEU A 207 9.37 1.53 10.27
C LEU A 207 10.04 2.86 10.62
N GLU A 208 11.22 2.82 11.23
CA GLU A 208 12.00 4.02 11.55
C GLU A 208 12.41 4.77 10.28
N LEU A 209 12.91 4.09 9.25
CA LEU A 209 13.25 4.74 7.98
C LEU A 209 12.03 5.39 7.33
N ALA A 210 10.89 4.69 7.29
CA ALA A 210 9.65 5.22 6.71
C ALA A 210 9.12 6.43 7.49
N HIS A 211 9.18 6.41 8.82
CA HIS A 211 8.80 7.56 9.66
C HIS A 211 9.69 8.78 9.43
N GLN A 212 10.98 8.56 9.15
CA GLN A 212 11.97 9.62 8.94
C GLN A 212 12.08 10.09 7.48
N GLY A 213 11.10 9.75 6.63
CA GLY A 213 10.98 10.30 5.27
C GLY A 213 11.43 9.37 4.14
N ALA A 214 11.77 8.10 4.40
CA ALA A 214 12.01 7.15 3.32
C ALA A 214 10.68 6.77 2.62
N GLN A 215 10.35 7.48 1.55
CA GLN A 215 9.07 7.37 0.82
C GLN A 215 8.90 6.09 -0.04
N VAL A 216 9.55 4.98 0.34
CA VAL A 216 9.50 3.73 -0.45
C VAL A 216 8.29 2.87 -0.10
N MET A 217 7.87 2.88 1.17
CA MET A 217 6.76 2.07 1.65
C MET A 217 5.94 2.81 2.69
N GLN A 218 4.63 2.60 2.68
CA GLN A 218 3.72 3.20 3.65
C GLN A 218 3.87 2.54 5.04
N VAL A 219 3.98 3.36 6.10
CA VAL A 219 4.24 2.92 7.50
C VAL A 219 3.24 1.87 7.99
N ARG A 220 1.93 2.08 7.77
CA ARG A 220 0.88 1.13 8.22
C ARG A 220 1.01 -0.22 7.52
N ALA A 221 1.49 -0.27 6.27
CA ALA A 221 1.73 -1.52 5.57
C ALA A 221 2.88 -2.31 6.22
N VAL A 222 3.97 -1.65 6.61
CA VAL A 222 5.09 -2.28 7.33
C VAL A 222 4.63 -2.77 8.71
N GLU A 223 3.87 -1.95 9.44
CA GLU A 223 3.31 -2.29 10.76
C GLU A 223 2.40 -3.52 10.68
N LEU A 224 1.47 -3.55 9.72
CA LEU A 224 0.62 -4.72 9.48
C LEU A 224 1.43 -5.96 9.12
N GLY A 225 2.49 -5.79 8.32
CA GLY A 225 3.39 -6.88 7.96
C GLY A 225 4.09 -7.46 9.18
N TRP A 226 4.56 -6.60 10.07
CA TRP A 226 5.21 -7.00 11.32
C TRP A 226 4.25 -7.77 12.23
N VAL A 227 3.09 -7.17 12.56
CA VAL A 227 2.11 -7.74 13.50
C VAL A 227 1.60 -9.11 13.03
N ASN A 228 1.51 -9.33 11.71
CA ASN A 228 0.99 -10.56 11.14
C ASN A 228 2.08 -11.50 10.57
N GLY A 229 3.36 -11.16 10.73
CA GLY A 229 4.48 -11.96 10.21
C GLY A 229 4.50 -12.11 8.68
N VAL A 230 3.93 -11.15 7.94
CA VAL A 230 3.92 -11.17 6.47
C VAL A 230 5.25 -10.67 5.94
N VAL A 231 5.99 -11.55 5.26
CA VAL A 231 7.20 -11.17 4.52
C VAL A 231 6.84 -10.28 3.36
N ILE A 232 7.42 -9.08 3.32
CA ILE A 232 7.21 -8.10 2.26
C ILE A 232 8.45 -8.04 1.36
N GLU A 233 8.26 -8.00 0.05
CA GLU A 233 9.33 -7.86 -0.94
C GLU A 233 9.11 -6.58 -1.76
N VAL A 234 10.01 -5.60 -1.65
CA VAL A 234 9.95 -4.35 -2.41
C VAL A 234 10.75 -4.50 -3.70
N LEU A 235 10.10 -4.32 -4.84
CA LEU A 235 10.63 -4.64 -6.18
C LEU A 235 10.41 -3.47 -7.16
N SER A 236 11.25 -3.38 -8.19
CA SER A 236 10.97 -2.50 -9.33
C SER A 236 9.97 -3.13 -10.30
N SER A 237 9.06 -2.31 -10.79
CA SER A 237 8.13 -2.68 -11.88
C SER A 237 8.82 -2.69 -13.24
N PHE A 238 9.95 -1.99 -13.37
CA PHE A 238 10.62 -1.69 -14.64
C PHE A 238 11.74 -2.66 -14.98
N GLU A 239 12.26 -3.37 -13.98
CA GLU A 239 13.39 -4.28 -14.12
C GLU A 239 13.03 -5.65 -13.55
N ASP A 240 13.73 -6.69 -14.01
CA ASP A 240 13.62 -8.03 -13.46
C ASP A 240 14.88 -8.32 -12.64
N ALA A 241 14.93 -7.75 -11.44
CA ALA A 241 16.07 -7.79 -10.53
C ALA A 241 15.60 -8.07 -9.09
N PRO A 242 16.45 -8.69 -8.26
CA PRO A 242 16.14 -8.90 -6.85
C PRO A 242 15.85 -7.59 -6.12
N GLY A 243 14.78 -7.62 -5.31
CA GLY A 243 14.32 -6.52 -4.48
C GLY A 243 14.95 -6.49 -3.09
N THR A 244 14.27 -5.83 -2.17
CA THR A 244 14.58 -5.85 -0.74
C THR A 244 13.51 -6.62 0.02
N LEU A 245 13.91 -7.57 0.85
CA LEU A 245 12.99 -8.26 1.76
C LEU A 245 12.87 -7.49 3.08
N ILE A 246 11.64 -7.20 3.49
CA ILE A 246 11.31 -6.73 4.84
C ILE A 246 10.78 -7.94 5.60
N LYS A 247 11.54 -8.37 6.61
CA LYS A 247 11.18 -9.52 7.44
C LYS A 247 11.89 -9.45 8.79
N GLU A 248 11.49 -10.30 9.72
CA GLU A 248 12.27 -10.52 10.93
C GLU A 248 13.65 -11.06 10.55
N ASP A 249 14.69 -10.36 10.96
CA ASP A 249 16.06 -10.65 10.58
C ASP A 249 16.71 -11.44 11.74
N PRO A 250 17.05 -12.74 11.55
CA PRO A 250 17.50 -13.62 12.64
C PRO A 250 18.96 -13.39 13.08
N LEU A 251 19.73 -12.59 12.35
CA LEU A 251 21.16 -12.38 12.64
C LEU A 251 21.39 -11.19 13.57
N VAL A 252 21.36 -11.41 14.89
CA VAL A 252 21.45 -10.35 15.92
C VAL A 252 22.90 -9.99 16.30
N GLU A 253 23.85 -10.94 16.28
CA GLU A 253 25.20 -10.72 16.86
C GLU A 253 26.19 -9.94 15.97
N GLN A 254 26.05 -9.95 14.64
CA GLN A 254 27.01 -9.32 13.72
C GLN A 254 26.31 -8.38 12.74
N ARG A 255 25.78 -7.25 13.26
CA ARG A 255 25.19 -6.21 12.42
C ARG A 255 25.92 -4.88 12.48
N ASN A 256 25.94 -4.21 11.34
CA ASN A 256 26.20 -2.78 11.28
C ASN A 256 25.19 -2.06 12.17
N LYS A 257 25.68 -1.23 13.09
CA LYS A 257 24.83 -0.48 14.03
C LYS A 257 23.88 0.51 13.33
N VAL A 258 24.25 0.96 12.13
CA VAL A 258 23.43 1.83 11.29
C VAL A 258 23.30 1.17 9.92
N ARG A 259 22.05 0.94 9.49
CA ARG A 259 21.73 0.30 8.20
C ARG A 259 21.21 1.27 7.15
N GLY A 260 20.67 2.42 7.57
CA GLY A 260 20.15 3.43 6.65
C GLY A 260 20.17 4.84 7.23
N LEU A 261 20.13 5.83 6.32
CA LEU A 261 19.97 7.25 6.58
C LEU A 261 18.73 7.74 5.83
N ALA A 262 17.73 8.17 6.59
CA ALA A 262 16.55 8.86 6.06
C ALA A 262 16.63 10.36 6.39
N HIS A 263 15.89 11.16 5.65
CA HIS A 263 15.75 12.58 5.94
C HIS A 263 14.35 13.05 5.56
N ASP A 264 13.84 14.03 6.30
CA ASP A 264 12.64 14.77 5.94
C ASP A 264 12.97 16.26 5.83
N ARG A 265 12.56 16.87 4.72
CA ARG A 265 12.72 18.32 4.48
C ARG A 265 11.45 19.10 4.79
N ASN A 266 10.31 18.43 4.95
CA ASN A 266 9.01 19.04 5.18
C ASN A 266 8.69 19.13 6.68
N VAL A 267 9.65 19.65 7.45
CA VAL A 267 9.54 19.79 8.91
C VAL A 267 9.87 21.20 9.35
N ALA A 268 9.13 21.71 10.34
CA ALA A 268 9.39 23.00 10.98
C ALA A 268 9.67 22.79 12.46
N LYS A 269 10.71 23.46 12.99
CA LYS A 269 11.04 23.44 14.41
C LYS A 269 10.37 24.61 15.13
N VAL A 270 9.46 24.32 16.05
CA VAL A 270 8.86 25.29 16.96
C VAL A 270 9.41 25.06 18.36
N THR A 271 9.83 26.13 19.05
CA THR A 271 10.32 26.05 20.43
C THR A 271 9.52 27.00 21.31
N VAL A 272 8.76 26.43 22.24
CA VAL A 272 8.04 27.20 23.27
C VAL A 272 8.97 27.36 24.46
N VAL A 273 9.34 28.60 24.77
CA VAL A 273 10.28 28.94 25.85
C VAL A 273 9.54 29.43 27.09
N ALA A 274 10.22 29.42 28.24
CA ALA A 274 9.69 29.91 29.52
C ALA A 274 8.35 29.26 29.95
N VAL A 275 8.23 27.96 29.67
CA VAL A 275 7.05 27.16 30.00
C VAL A 275 7.05 26.84 31.51
N PRO A 276 5.97 27.09 32.26
CA PRO A 276 5.90 26.72 33.67
C PRO A 276 6.04 25.21 33.89
N ASP A 277 6.91 24.79 34.82
CA ASP A 277 7.08 23.37 35.17
C ASP A 277 6.01 22.91 36.16
N ARG A 278 4.82 22.62 35.65
CA ARG A 278 3.73 22.02 36.41
C ARG A 278 2.86 21.12 35.54
N PRO A 279 2.22 20.09 36.12
CA PRO A 279 1.28 19.24 35.39
C PRO A 279 0.19 20.06 34.66
N GLY A 280 -0.15 19.64 33.45
CA GLY A 280 -1.19 20.26 32.62
C GLY A 280 -0.69 21.23 31.55
N ILE A 281 0.57 21.70 31.62
CA ILE A 281 1.07 22.64 30.60
C ILE A 281 1.28 21.97 29.24
N ALA A 282 1.86 20.77 29.20
CA ALA A 282 1.97 20.00 27.95
C ALA A 282 0.59 19.79 27.28
N ARG A 283 -0.44 19.47 28.08
CA ARG A 283 -1.82 19.35 27.61
C ARG A 283 -2.34 20.65 27.00
N ALA A 284 -2.16 21.79 27.68
CA ALA A 284 -2.59 23.08 27.16
C ALA A 284 -1.91 23.48 25.84
N ILE A 285 -0.70 22.96 25.59
CA ILE A 285 0.03 23.16 24.33
C ILE A 285 -0.46 22.19 23.24
N PHE A 286 -0.61 20.90 23.56
CA PHE A 286 -0.87 19.87 22.55
C PHE A 286 -2.36 19.62 22.25
N ASP A 287 -3.30 19.88 23.18
CA ASP A 287 -4.75 19.70 22.93
C ASP A 287 -5.24 20.59 21.77
N PRO A 288 -4.91 21.90 21.69
CA PRO A 288 -5.32 22.74 20.57
C PRO A 288 -4.71 22.28 19.24
N LEU A 289 -3.48 21.76 19.25
CA LEU A 289 -2.80 21.26 18.05
C LEU A 289 -3.44 19.97 17.52
N ALA A 290 -3.97 19.12 18.41
CA ALA A 290 -4.65 17.89 18.01
C ALA A 290 -6.08 18.14 17.49
N ALA A 291 -6.70 19.25 17.89
CA ALA A 291 -8.04 19.66 17.45
C ALA A 291 -8.05 20.48 16.15
N ALA A 292 -6.90 21.06 15.79
CA ALA A 292 -6.69 21.79 14.54
C ALA A 292 -6.46 20.83 13.35
#